data_AF-A0A959Y620-F1
#
_entry.id   AF-A0A959Y620-F1
#
_cell.length_a   1.000
_cell.length_b   1.000
_cell.length_c   1.000
_cell.angle_alpha   90.00
_cell.angle_beta   90.00
_cell.angle_gamma   90.00
#
_symmetry.space_group_name_H-M   'P 1'
#
loop_
_entity.id
_entity.type
_entity.pdbx_description
1 polymer ?
#
loop_
_entity_poly.entity_id
_entity_poly.type
_entity_poly.pdbx_seq_one_letter_code
_entity_poly.pdbx_strand_id
1 'polypeptide(L)'
;AWVFPQCGNDNVQTGTAVTPNCPGTTTISCVQGGQYALVNVVAGNTYTFSTCGATFDTQITLYNNTGGPSIGYNDDACGLQSTVTWTATFTGQ
;
A
#
# COMPACT_ATOMS: atom_id res chain seq x y z
N ALA A 1 -17.88 8.45 -7.10
CA ALA A 1 -16.91 9.51 -6.76
C ALA A 1 -15.56 9.03 -7.24
N TRP A 2 -14.92 9.76 -8.15
CA TRP A 2 -13.60 9.40 -8.67
C TRP A 2 -12.57 9.75 -7.61
N VAL A 3 -11.98 8.75 -6.98
CA VAL A 3 -10.83 8.94 -6.10
C VAL A 3 -9.63 9.11 -7.02
N PHE A 4 -9.12 10.34 -7.12
CA PHE A 4 -7.85 10.58 -7.81
C PHE A 4 -6.73 10.14 -6.87
N PRO A 5 -5.93 9.12 -7.22
CA PRO A 5 -4.71 8.84 -6.47
C PRO A 5 -3.79 10.03 -6.63
N GLN A 6 -3.33 10.63 -5.52
CA GLN A 6 -2.37 11.74 -5.62
C GLN A 6 -0.94 11.22 -5.77
N CYS A 7 -0.65 9.98 -5.31
CA CYS A 7 0.56 9.25 -5.67
C CYS A 7 0.35 8.50 -7.00
N GLY A 8 1.01 8.94 -8.07
CA GLY A 8 1.00 8.26 -9.36
C GLY A 8 1.70 6.90 -9.34
N ASN A 9 1.42 6.06 -10.34
CA ASN A 9 2.10 4.78 -10.55
C ASN A 9 3.39 4.95 -11.37
N ASP A 10 4.22 5.92 -10.97
CA ASP A 10 5.48 6.32 -11.61
C ASP A 10 6.62 6.52 -10.59
N ASN A 11 6.41 6.04 -9.36
CA ASN A 11 7.37 6.10 -8.26
C ASN A 11 8.50 5.07 -8.41
N VAL A 12 9.52 5.18 -7.54
CA VAL A 12 10.68 4.27 -7.52
C VAL A 12 10.48 3.16 -6.48
N GLN A 13 10.78 1.91 -6.85
CA GLN A 13 10.73 0.80 -5.90
C GLN A 13 11.76 0.98 -4.78
N THR A 14 11.36 0.74 -3.54
CA THR A 14 12.29 0.59 -2.41
C THR A 14 12.44 -0.88 -2.01
N GLY A 15 13.68 -1.30 -1.76
CA GLY A 15 14.01 -2.66 -1.36
C GLY A 15 13.59 -3.74 -2.37
N THR A 16 13.38 -4.95 -1.87
CA THR A 16 12.87 -6.10 -2.65
C THR A 16 11.40 -6.34 -2.32
N ALA A 17 10.72 -7.16 -3.14
CA ALA A 17 9.37 -7.62 -2.85
C ALA A 17 9.27 -8.23 -1.44
N VAL A 18 8.25 -7.83 -0.70
CA VAL A 18 7.99 -8.27 0.68
C VAL A 18 6.85 -9.27 0.68
N THR A 19 7.02 -10.40 1.36
CA THR A 19 5.94 -11.36 1.61
C THR A 19 5.46 -11.20 3.04
N PRO A 20 4.26 -10.63 3.28
CA PRO A 20 3.74 -10.47 4.63
C PRO A 20 3.50 -11.81 5.31
N ASN A 21 3.73 -11.86 6.63
CA ASN A 21 3.29 -13.00 7.43
C ASN A 21 1.76 -13.10 7.40
N CYS A 22 1.22 -14.30 7.15
CA CYS A 22 -0.22 -14.54 7.13
C CYS A 22 -0.57 -15.79 7.97
N PRO A 23 -1.21 -15.63 9.15
CA PRO A 23 -1.55 -14.36 9.80
C PRO A 23 -0.31 -13.64 10.37
N GLY A 24 -0.36 -12.32 10.45
CA GLY A 24 0.71 -11.54 11.07
C GLY A 24 0.84 -10.12 10.53
N THR A 25 1.90 -9.44 10.96
CA THR A 25 2.24 -8.09 10.53
C THR A 25 3.70 -8.06 10.10
N THR A 26 3.98 -7.34 9.02
CA THR A 26 5.33 -7.10 8.53
C THR A 26 5.50 -5.60 8.37
N THR A 27 6.57 -5.05 8.97
CA THR A 27 6.89 -3.62 8.88
C THR A 27 7.91 -3.38 7.78
N ILE A 28 7.57 -2.52 6.83
CA ILE A 28 8.50 -2.06 5.79
C ILE A 28 9.07 -0.71 6.28
N SER A 29 10.35 -0.70 6.62
CA SER A 29 11.02 0.50 7.14
C SER A 29 11.61 1.34 6.01
N CYS A 30 11.80 2.64 6.27
CA CYS A 30 12.50 3.57 5.37
C CYS A 30 11.87 3.75 3.97
N VAL A 31 10.54 3.68 3.86
CA VAL A 31 9.83 4.11 2.65
C VAL A 31 9.76 5.64 2.65
N GLN A 32 10.41 6.28 1.68
CA GLN A 32 10.46 7.73 1.54
C GLN A 32 9.40 8.24 0.55
N GLY A 33 9.17 9.55 0.53
CA GLY A 33 8.32 10.19 -0.48
C GLY A 33 8.82 9.89 -1.90
N GLY A 34 7.89 9.62 -2.81
CA GLY A 34 8.20 9.22 -4.19
C GLY A 34 8.65 7.76 -4.36
N GLN A 35 8.53 6.94 -3.30
CA GLN A 35 8.82 5.51 -3.36
C GLN A 35 7.58 4.64 -3.23
N TYR A 36 7.68 3.39 -3.66
CA TYR A 36 6.69 2.35 -3.38
C TYR A 36 7.36 1.07 -2.88
N ALA A 37 6.63 0.29 -2.10
CA ALA A 37 7.02 -1.06 -1.70
C ALA A 37 6.21 -2.09 -2.49
N LEU A 38 6.88 -3.13 -2.98
CA LEU A 38 6.23 -4.22 -3.70
C LEU A 38 5.88 -5.34 -2.72
N VAL A 39 4.65 -5.84 -2.75
CA VAL A 39 4.14 -6.78 -1.74
C VAL A 39 3.54 -8.01 -2.42
N ASN A 40 4.05 -9.19 -2.06
CA ASN A 40 3.48 -10.46 -2.50
C ASN A 40 2.18 -10.74 -1.74
N VAL A 41 1.10 -10.90 -2.49
CA VAL A 41 -0.24 -11.21 -1.98
C VAL A 41 -0.74 -12.54 -2.53
N VAL A 42 -1.64 -13.16 -1.77
CA VAL A 42 -2.33 -14.40 -2.12
C VAL A 42 -3.82 -14.10 -2.24
N ALA A 43 -4.44 -14.55 -3.34
CA ALA A 43 -5.86 -14.36 -3.59
C ALA A 43 -6.73 -14.88 -2.43
N GLY A 44 -7.73 -14.11 -2.04
CA GLY A 44 -8.66 -14.43 -0.94
C GLY A 44 -8.21 -13.92 0.44
N ASN A 45 -6.93 -13.58 0.63
CA ASN A 45 -6.47 -13.00 1.89
C ASN A 45 -6.81 -11.50 1.97
N THR A 46 -7.14 -11.02 3.18
CA THR A 46 -7.32 -9.60 3.46
C THR A 46 -6.03 -9.01 4.01
N TYR A 47 -5.58 -7.91 3.41
CA TYR A 47 -4.39 -7.16 3.81
C TYR A 47 -4.80 -5.77 4.28
N THR A 48 -4.17 -5.32 5.36
CA THR A 48 -4.26 -3.93 5.84
C THR A 48 -2.89 -3.29 5.70
N PHE A 49 -2.81 -2.26 4.88
CA PHE A 49 -1.67 -1.36 4.78
C PHE A 49 -1.94 -0.15 5.68
N SER A 50 -0.98 0.22 6.52
CA SER A 50 -1.16 1.33 7.45
C SER A 50 0.16 2.04 7.71
N THR A 51 0.08 3.37 7.75
CA THR A 51 1.14 4.28 8.20
C THR A 51 0.80 4.92 9.55
N CYS A 52 -0.28 4.48 10.20
CA CYS A 52 -0.70 5.00 11.50
C CYS A 52 0.44 4.89 12.52
N GLY A 53 0.73 6.00 13.20
CA GLY A 53 1.88 6.14 14.09
C GLY A 53 3.09 6.83 13.47
N ALA A 54 3.08 7.12 12.16
CA ALA A 54 4.03 8.05 11.56
C ALA A 54 3.85 9.47 12.13
N THR A 55 4.94 10.23 12.21
CA THR A 55 4.95 11.60 12.77
C THR A 55 4.72 12.69 11.71
N PHE A 56 4.33 12.31 10.51
CA PHE A 56 4.16 13.19 9.35
C PHE A 56 2.90 12.79 8.57
N ASP A 57 2.45 13.70 7.72
CA ASP A 57 1.33 13.48 6.82
C ASP A 57 1.67 12.42 5.77
N THR A 58 0.80 11.42 5.60
CA THR A 58 1.05 10.30 4.68
C THR A 58 -0.13 10.08 3.76
N GLN A 59 0.14 9.40 2.66
CA GLN A 59 -0.87 8.89 1.74
C GLN A 59 -0.52 7.47 1.32
N ILE A 60 -1.55 6.63 1.13
CA ILE A 60 -1.42 5.30 0.53
C ILE A 60 -2.27 5.24 -0.73
N THR A 61 -1.66 4.91 -1.86
CA THR A 61 -2.35 4.39 -3.04
C THR A 61 -1.90 2.95 -3.29
N LEU A 62 -2.86 2.05 -3.47
CA LEU A 62 -2.60 0.65 -3.81
C LEU A 62 -2.79 0.42 -5.31
N TYR A 63 -1.82 -0.25 -5.94
CA TYR A 63 -1.84 -0.65 -7.35
C TYR A 63 -1.60 -2.15 -7.46
N ASN A 64 -2.03 -2.73 -8.59
CA ASN A 64 -1.57 -4.05 -9.05
C ASN A 64 -0.28 -3.85 -9.86
N ASN A 65 0.74 -4.69 -9.65
CA ASN A 65 2.02 -4.58 -10.35
C ASN A 65 1.91 -4.83 -11.87
N THR A 66 0.83 -5.45 -12.35
CA THR A 66 0.54 -5.53 -13.80
C THR A 66 0.11 -4.18 -14.40
N GLY A 67 -0.04 -3.15 -13.57
CA GLY A 67 -0.54 -1.83 -13.94
C GLY A 67 -2.06 -1.72 -13.84
N GLY A 68 -2.58 -0.58 -14.32
CA GLY A 68 -4.00 -0.25 -14.28
C GLY A 68 -4.35 0.85 -13.27
N PRO A 69 -5.65 1.09 -13.02
CA PRO A 69 -6.09 2.09 -12.05
C PRO A 69 -5.73 1.66 -10.62
N SER A 70 -5.72 2.63 -9.70
CA SER A 70 -5.57 2.36 -8.27
C SER A 70 -6.72 1.47 -7.77
N ILE A 71 -6.39 0.46 -6.98
CA ILE A 71 -7.35 -0.50 -6.40
C ILE A 71 -7.68 -0.18 -4.93
N GLY A 72 -6.99 0.78 -4.33
CA GLY A 72 -7.27 1.30 -3.00
C GLY A 72 -6.56 2.63 -2.78
N TYR A 73 -7.12 3.47 -1.92
CA TYR A 73 -6.55 4.78 -1.60
C TYR A 73 -7.03 5.26 -0.23
N ASN A 74 -6.13 5.90 0.52
CA ASN A 74 -6.48 6.70 1.69
C ASN A 74 -5.39 7.75 1.96
N ASP A 75 -5.82 8.93 2.45
CA ASP A 75 -4.95 10.05 2.86
C ASP A 75 -5.02 10.17 4.38
N ASP A 76 -6.24 10.39 4.90
CA ASP A 76 -6.49 10.57 6.33
C ASP A 76 -7.41 9.46 6.88
N ALA A 77 -6.93 8.74 7.89
CA ALA A 77 -7.74 7.77 8.64
C ALA A 77 -7.48 7.80 10.16
N CYS A 78 -6.25 8.08 10.59
CA CYS A 78 -5.84 8.08 12.00
C CYS A 78 -5.24 9.43 12.43
N GLY A 79 -5.82 10.52 11.94
CA GLY A 79 -5.22 11.85 11.93
C GLY A 79 -4.75 12.16 10.52
N LEU A 80 -3.48 12.55 10.38
CA LEU A 80 -2.82 12.82 9.09
C LEU A 80 -2.20 11.55 8.46
N GLN A 81 -2.52 10.36 8.99
CA GLN A 81 -1.95 9.10 8.51
C GLN A 81 -3.01 8.21 7.91
N SER A 82 -2.56 7.27 7.07
CA SER A 82 -3.45 6.54 6.18
C SER A 82 -3.58 5.06 6.51
N THR A 83 -4.71 4.49 6.10
CA THR A 83 -4.90 3.03 6.05
C THR A 83 -5.74 2.59 4.85
N VAL A 84 -5.33 1.48 4.24
CA VAL A 84 -6.10 0.79 3.19
C VAL A 84 -6.26 -0.66 3.59
N THR A 85 -7.50 -1.14 3.62
CA THR A 85 -7.82 -2.56 3.78
C THR A 85 -8.39 -3.10 2.48
N TRP A 86 -7.82 -4.17 1.96
CA TRP A 86 -8.18 -4.77 0.68
C TRP A 86 -8.10 -6.29 0.73
N THR A 87 -9.12 -6.97 0.19
CA THR A 87 -9.08 -8.43 -0.02
C THR A 87 -8.51 -8.72 -1.39
N ALA A 88 -7.41 -9.45 -1.43
CA ALA A 88 -6.68 -9.73 -2.65
C ALA A 88 -7.53 -10.54 -3.63
N THR A 89 -7.64 -10.05 -4.87
CA THR A 89 -8.35 -10.72 -5.97
C THR A 89 -7.43 -11.56 -6.85
N PHE A 90 -6.12 -11.54 -6.57
CA PHE A 90 -5.08 -12.25 -7.31
C PHE A 90 -3.95 -12.71 -6.37
N THR A 91 -3.18 -13.70 -6.83
CA THR A 91 -1.90 -14.09 -6.21
C THR A 91 -0.77 -13.53 -7.06
N GLY A 92 0.13 -12.75 -6.46
CA GLY A 92 1.14 -11.99 -7.19
C GLY A 92 1.52 -10.71 -6.46
N GLN A 93 1.78 -9.64 -7.20
CA GLN A 93 2.13 -8.31 -6.70
C GLN A 93 1.29 -7.26 -7.43
#